data_AF-A0A7J6VT37-F1
#
_entry.id   AF-A0A7J6VT37-F1
#
_cell.length_a   1.000
_cell.length_b   1.000
_cell.length_c   1.000
_cell.angle_alpha   90.00
_cell.angle_beta   90.00
_cell.angle_gamma   90.00
#
_symmetry.space_group_name_H-M   'P 1'
#
loop_
_entity.id
_entity.type
_entity.pdbx_description
1 polymer ?
#
loop_
_entity_poly.entity_id
_entity_poly.type
_entity_poly.pdbx_seq_one_letter_code
_entity_poly.pdbx_strand_id
1 'polypeptide(L)'
;MHVVPVQLPLICALSKIRIAVPSDLRPVEARQNILMAVQELGSRFPHGLPMLNPVKDMGIEDPELLVELVNQIEKKLFAHPLHKSSQDTEQIKCVQRKAEVNHEIQQLKAKMSLESCFIPRDKSNEQIHLRTEHAKPLQQLQDSVRRIAEIQLECKLEVNVDEYVESTVRPYLMDVIYCWFKGCHFCGDYEMTEIFEASIIRLARRLDEFFNQLCAAAHAVGEVDLENKFAVGSESLQRDIMFSNSMYL
;
A
#
# COMPACT_ATOMS: atom_id res chain seq x y z
N MET A 1 -23.84 0.18 -39.07
CA MET A 1 -24.04 -0.65 -37.86
C MET A 1 -23.45 -2.02 -38.11
N HIS A 2 -22.62 -2.53 -37.21
CA HIS A 2 -21.98 -3.85 -37.30
C HIS A 2 -22.49 -4.74 -36.16
N VAL A 3 -22.63 -6.04 -36.42
CA VAL A 3 -22.94 -7.03 -35.40
C VAL A 3 -21.62 -7.59 -34.91
N VAL A 4 -21.32 -7.40 -33.63
CA VAL A 4 -20.05 -7.81 -33.01
C VAL A 4 -20.34 -8.86 -31.94
N PRO A 5 -19.68 -10.02 -31.95
CA PRO A 5 -19.75 -10.95 -30.85
C PRO A 5 -18.99 -10.38 -29.63
N VAL A 6 -19.65 -10.35 -28.47
CA VAL A 6 -19.09 -9.77 -27.22
C VAL A 6 -19.18 -10.81 -26.11
N GLN A 7 -18.12 -10.94 -25.32
CA GLN A 7 -18.10 -11.82 -24.14
C GLN A 7 -18.89 -11.18 -22.98
N LEU A 8 -19.54 -12.01 -22.16
CA LEU A 8 -20.35 -11.55 -21.02
C LEU A 8 -19.65 -10.57 -20.06
N PRO A 9 -18.35 -10.70 -19.72
CA PRO A 9 -17.67 -9.76 -18.81
C PRO A 9 -17.58 -8.32 -19.30
N LEU A 10 -17.78 -8.09 -20.60
CA LEU A 10 -17.77 -6.74 -21.19
C LEU A 10 -19.14 -6.05 -21.11
N ILE A 11 -20.17 -6.73 -20.63
CA ILE A 11 -21.51 -6.17 -20.45
C ILE A 11 -21.54 -5.45 -19.09
N CYS A 12 -21.50 -4.12 -19.12
CA CYS A 12 -21.52 -3.31 -17.89
C CYS A 12 -22.92 -3.12 -17.30
N ALA A 13 -23.96 -3.03 -18.13
CA ALA A 13 -25.33 -2.78 -17.68
C ALA A 13 -26.37 -3.26 -18.69
N LEU A 14 -27.58 -3.51 -18.21
CA LEU A 14 -28.75 -3.87 -19.02
C LEU A 14 -29.84 -2.82 -18.87
N SER A 15 -30.39 -2.36 -19.98
CA SER A 15 -31.52 -1.43 -19.99
C SER A 15 -32.86 -2.16 -19.83
N LYS A 16 -33.84 -1.49 -19.23
CA LYS A 16 -35.22 -1.99 -19.15
C LYS A 16 -35.95 -1.96 -20.50
N ILE A 17 -35.51 -1.09 -21.41
CA ILE A 17 -36.10 -0.90 -22.74
C ILE A 17 -35.47 -1.88 -23.73
N ARG A 18 -36.29 -2.42 -24.63
CA ARG A 18 -35.87 -3.31 -25.72
C ARG A 18 -36.29 -2.70 -27.06
N ILE A 19 -35.42 -2.81 -28.06
CA ILE A 19 -35.75 -2.43 -29.44
C ILE A 19 -36.27 -3.67 -30.15
N ALA A 20 -37.28 -3.50 -31.01
CA ALA A 20 -37.75 -4.58 -31.87
C ALA A 20 -36.67 -4.89 -32.92
N VAL A 21 -36.11 -6.10 -32.85
CA VAL A 21 -35.05 -6.55 -33.76
C VAL A 21 -35.66 -7.54 -34.77
N PRO A 22 -35.52 -7.32 -36.08
CA PRO A 22 -35.96 -8.27 -37.11
C PRO A 22 -35.15 -9.58 -37.06
N SER A 23 -35.73 -10.66 -37.57
CA SER A 23 -35.16 -12.01 -37.51
C SER A 23 -33.89 -12.19 -38.36
N ASP A 24 -33.71 -11.39 -39.42
CA ASP A 24 -32.51 -11.40 -40.27
C ASP A 24 -31.81 -10.04 -40.27
N LEU A 25 -30.52 -10.04 -39.88
CA LEU A 25 -29.65 -8.86 -39.79
C LEU A 25 -28.55 -8.84 -40.85
N ARG A 26 -28.56 -9.78 -41.79
CA ARG A 26 -27.64 -9.79 -42.95
C ARG A 26 -27.89 -8.59 -43.89
N PRO A 27 -29.15 -8.18 -44.18
CA PRO A 27 -29.42 -7.04 -45.04
C PRO A 27 -28.91 -5.71 -44.45
N VAL A 28 -28.35 -4.85 -45.30
CA VAL A 28 -27.86 -3.52 -44.87
C VAL A 28 -29.01 -2.65 -44.36
N GLU A 29 -30.16 -2.69 -45.03
CA GLU A 29 -31.38 -1.93 -44.69
C GLU A 29 -31.88 -2.24 -43.27
N ALA A 30 -31.96 -3.52 -42.91
CA ALA A 30 -32.37 -3.95 -41.57
C ALA A 30 -31.44 -3.38 -40.48
N ARG A 31 -30.13 -3.39 -40.73
CA ARG A 31 -29.14 -2.79 -39.82
C ARG A 31 -29.22 -1.27 -39.75
N GLN A 32 -29.61 -0.62 -40.84
CA GLN A 32 -29.78 0.83 -40.89
C GLN A 32 -31.03 1.27 -40.12
N ASN A 33 -32.12 0.51 -40.22
CA ASN A 33 -33.34 0.76 -39.45
C ASN A 33 -33.11 0.65 -37.94
N ILE A 34 -32.35 -0.35 -37.48
CA ILE A 34 -32.01 -0.46 -36.05
C ILE A 34 -31.12 0.68 -35.61
N LEU A 35 -30.16 1.11 -36.43
CA LEU A 35 -29.30 2.26 -36.12
C LEU A 35 -30.13 3.52 -35.89
N MET A 36 -31.11 3.79 -36.76
CA MET A 36 -32.01 4.93 -36.62
C MET A 36 -32.83 4.82 -35.32
N ALA A 37 -33.34 3.64 -34.99
CA ALA A 37 -34.07 3.41 -33.74
C ALA A 37 -33.19 3.62 -32.49
N VAL A 38 -31.93 3.19 -32.51
CA VAL A 38 -30.96 3.42 -31.42
C VAL A 38 -30.63 4.90 -31.29
N GLN A 39 -30.43 5.60 -32.42
CA GLN A 39 -30.18 7.04 -32.41
C GLN A 39 -31.37 7.82 -31.86
N GLU A 40 -32.60 7.48 -32.27
CA GLU A 40 -33.81 8.09 -31.73
C GLU A 40 -33.94 7.84 -30.22
N LEU A 41 -33.61 6.63 -29.76
CA LEU A 41 -33.61 6.31 -28.34
C LEU A 41 -32.58 7.14 -27.56
N GLY A 42 -31.38 7.34 -28.13
CA GLY A 42 -30.36 8.23 -27.57
C GLY A 42 -30.82 9.70 -27.50
N SER A 43 -31.53 10.18 -28.53
CA SER A 43 -32.10 11.54 -28.53
C SER A 43 -33.24 11.71 -27.53
N ARG A 44 -34.07 10.67 -27.31
CA ARG A 44 -35.17 10.70 -26.34
C ARG A 44 -34.69 10.65 -24.89
N PHE A 45 -33.54 10.02 -24.62
CA PHE A 45 -32.98 9.85 -23.28
C PHE A 45 -31.59 10.47 -23.17
N PRO A 46 -31.47 11.82 -23.14
CA PRO A 46 -30.19 12.52 -23.13
C PRO A 46 -29.38 12.28 -21.85
N HIS A 47 -30.03 11.90 -20.75
CA HIS A 47 -29.39 11.61 -19.46
C HIS A 47 -29.06 10.12 -19.27
N GLY A 48 -29.28 9.29 -20.28
CA GLY A 48 -29.04 7.84 -20.23
C GLY A 48 -30.33 7.01 -20.12
N LEU A 49 -30.21 5.73 -20.46
CA LEU A 49 -31.33 4.79 -20.47
C LEU A 49 -31.68 4.34 -19.04
N PRO A 50 -32.96 4.01 -18.76
CA PRO A 50 -33.33 3.40 -17.49
C PRO A 50 -32.71 1.99 -17.38
N MET A 51 -31.92 1.80 -16.33
CA MET A 51 -31.23 0.54 -16.04
C MET A 51 -32.16 -0.46 -15.34
N LEU A 52 -31.92 -1.74 -15.61
CA LEU A 52 -32.62 -2.86 -15.00
C LEU A 52 -32.12 -3.07 -13.55
N ASN A 53 -33.02 -3.23 -12.59
CA ASN A 53 -32.64 -3.46 -11.20
C ASN A 53 -32.40 -4.96 -10.93
N PRO A 54 -31.22 -5.36 -10.39
CA PRO A 54 -30.89 -6.77 -10.14
C PRO A 54 -31.85 -7.49 -9.18
N VAL A 55 -32.39 -6.78 -8.18
CA VAL A 55 -33.26 -7.38 -7.17
C VAL A 55 -34.72 -7.33 -7.65
N LYS A 56 -35.20 -6.14 -8.04
CA LYS A 56 -36.62 -5.94 -8.37
C LYS A 56 -37.02 -6.48 -9.75
N ASP A 57 -36.15 -6.33 -10.75
CA ASP A 57 -36.48 -6.70 -12.13
C ASP A 57 -35.85 -8.05 -12.53
N MET A 58 -34.67 -8.42 -12.01
CA MET A 58 -34.01 -9.70 -12.31
C MET A 58 -34.26 -10.81 -11.28
N GLY A 59 -34.82 -10.48 -10.10
CA GLY A 59 -35.17 -11.47 -9.07
C GLY A 59 -33.97 -12.18 -8.43
N ILE A 60 -32.81 -11.52 -8.35
CA ILE A 60 -31.61 -12.08 -7.74
C ILE A 60 -31.68 -11.85 -6.23
N GLU A 61 -31.84 -12.94 -5.46
CA GLU A 61 -31.97 -12.95 -3.99
C GLU A 61 -30.69 -13.46 -3.30
N ASP A 62 -29.52 -13.01 -3.76
CA ASP A 62 -28.24 -13.41 -3.16
C ASP A 62 -27.89 -12.52 -1.95
N PRO A 63 -27.59 -13.09 -0.77
CA PRO A 63 -27.22 -12.32 0.42
C PRO A 63 -25.87 -11.61 0.30
N GLU A 64 -25.02 -12.03 -0.64
CA GLU A 64 -23.75 -11.36 -0.97
C GLU A 64 -23.92 -10.15 -1.90
N LEU A 65 -25.15 -9.91 -2.40
CA LEU A 65 -25.41 -8.81 -3.31
C LEU A 65 -25.30 -7.46 -2.56
N LEU A 66 -24.21 -6.73 -2.78
CA LEU A 66 -23.87 -5.49 -2.08
C LEU A 66 -24.73 -4.26 -2.43
N VAL A 67 -25.97 -4.45 -2.92
CA VAL A 67 -26.86 -3.35 -3.35
C VAL A 67 -27.21 -2.44 -2.18
N GLU A 68 -27.45 -2.99 -1.00
CA GLU A 68 -27.72 -2.18 0.20
C GLU A 68 -26.49 -1.37 0.61
N LEU A 69 -25.29 -1.95 0.51
CA LEU A 69 -24.03 -1.27 0.81
C LEU A 69 -23.77 -0.11 -0.17
N VAL A 70 -24.00 -0.33 -1.47
CA VAL A 70 -23.90 0.74 -2.49
C VAL A 70 -24.84 1.89 -2.15
N ASN A 71 -26.10 1.62 -1.82
CA ASN A 71 -27.05 2.65 -1.41
C ASN A 71 -26.61 3.42 -0.15
N GLN A 72 -26.00 2.73 0.83
CA GLN A 72 -25.46 3.39 2.02
C GLN A 72 -24.27 4.30 1.68
N ILE A 73 -23.37 3.84 0.80
CA ILE A 73 -22.21 4.61 0.34
C ILE A 73 -22.67 5.84 -0.45
N GLU A 74 -23.62 5.68 -1.38
CA GLU A 74 -24.19 6.78 -2.15
C GLU A 74 -24.83 7.83 -1.23
N LYS A 75 -25.64 7.42 -0.24
CA LYS A 75 -26.21 8.34 0.74
C LYS A 75 -25.13 9.12 1.49
N LYS A 76 -24.06 8.45 1.92
CA LYS A 76 -22.91 9.11 2.58
C LYS A 76 -22.18 10.06 1.63
N LEU A 77 -22.03 9.67 0.37
CA LEU A 77 -21.42 10.51 -0.67
C LEU A 77 -22.24 11.78 -0.89
N PHE A 78 -23.56 11.68 -1.08
CA PHE A 78 -24.44 12.84 -1.29
C PHE A 78 -24.56 13.74 -0.04
N ALA A 79 -24.47 13.16 1.15
CA ALA A 79 -24.46 13.91 2.42
C ALA A 79 -23.14 14.65 2.65
N HIS A 80 -22.05 14.25 1.98
CA HIS A 80 -20.74 14.84 2.21
C HIS A 80 -20.70 16.30 1.72
N PRO A 81 -20.21 17.27 2.53
CA PRO A 81 -20.15 18.68 2.15
C PRO A 81 -19.44 18.94 0.82
N LEU A 82 -18.39 18.15 0.52
CA LEU A 82 -17.62 18.26 -0.72
C LEU A 82 -18.35 17.75 -1.98
N HIS A 83 -19.48 17.06 -1.85
CA HIS A 83 -20.22 16.57 -3.00
C HIS A 83 -20.87 17.70 -3.81
N LYS A 84 -21.32 18.75 -3.12
CA LYS A 84 -21.93 19.94 -3.74
C LYS A 84 -20.89 20.95 -4.24
N SER A 85 -19.66 20.90 -3.73
CA SER A 85 -18.56 21.77 -4.13
C SER A 85 -17.79 21.22 -5.34
N SER A 86 -18.50 20.63 -6.31
CA SER A 86 -17.95 19.93 -7.48
C SER A 86 -17.08 20.80 -8.41
N GLN A 87 -16.79 22.05 -8.03
CA GLN A 87 -15.82 22.95 -8.66
C GLN A 87 -14.40 22.83 -8.09
N ASP A 88 -14.21 22.19 -6.94
CA ASP A 88 -12.89 22.05 -6.31
C ASP A 88 -12.16 20.76 -6.74
N THR A 89 -12.12 20.48 -8.05
CA THR A 89 -11.28 19.40 -8.62
C THR A 89 -9.83 19.52 -8.18
N GLU A 90 -9.35 20.74 -7.95
CA GLU A 90 -8.00 21.00 -7.42
C GLU A 90 -7.84 20.53 -5.96
N GLN A 91 -8.87 20.66 -5.10
CA GLN A 91 -8.79 20.14 -3.73
C GLN A 91 -8.75 18.61 -3.71
N ILE A 92 -9.53 17.96 -4.57
CA ILE A 92 -9.50 16.49 -4.70
C ILE A 92 -8.11 16.03 -5.15
N LYS A 93 -7.52 16.70 -6.15
CA LYS A 93 -6.14 16.43 -6.60
C LYS A 93 -5.13 16.62 -5.47
N CYS A 94 -5.23 17.70 -4.70
CA CYS A 94 -4.34 17.94 -3.56
C CYS A 94 -4.44 16.83 -2.50
N VAL A 95 -5.66 16.37 -2.18
CA VAL A 95 -5.88 15.27 -1.22
C VAL A 95 -5.35 13.94 -1.78
N GLN A 96 -5.57 13.66 -3.06
CA GLN A 96 -5.00 12.49 -3.73
C GLN A 96 -3.48 12.51 -3.68
N ARG A 97 -2.86 13.64 -4.03
CA ARG A 97 -1.40 13.79 -3.97
C ARG A 97 -0.86 13.62 -2.56
N LYS A 98 -1.56 14.16 -1.54
CA LYS A 98 -1.21 13.94 -0.13
C LYS A 98 -1.30 12.46 0.25
N ALA A 99 -2.31 11.74 -0.23
CA ALA A 99 -2.46 10.31 0.05
C ALA A 99 -1.34 9.48 -0.60
N GLU A 100 -0.97 9.78 -1.84
CA GLU A 100 0.16 9.15 -2.54
C GLU A 100 1.48 9.37 -1.79
N VAL A 101 1.80 10.63 -1.48
CA VAL A 101 3.02 10.98 -0.77
C VAL A 101 3.05 10.37 0.63
N ASN A 102 1.92 10.33 1.33
CA ASN A 102 1.83 9.63 2.62
C ASN A 102 2.10 8.12 2.48
N HIS A 103 1.64 7.50 1.40
CA HIS A 103 1.91 6.09 1.14
C HIS A 103 3.40 5.86 0.85
N GLU A 104 4.03 6.71 0.02
CA GLU A 104 5.48 6.68 -0.21
C GLU A 104 6.27 6.86 1.08
N ILE A 105 5.87 7.80 1.95
CA ILE A 105 6.47 8.02 3.26
C ILE A 105 6.36 6.76 4.13
N GLN A 106 5.19 6.10 4.17
CA GLN A 106 5.02 4.85 4.92
C GLN A 106 5.94 3.74 4.41
N GLN A 107 6.07 3.59 3.08
CA GLN A 107 6.99 2.63 2.48
C GLN A 107 8.45 2.93 2.81
N LEU A 108 8.86 4.21 2.79
CA LEU A 108 10.22 4.61 3.16
C LEU A 108 10.49 4.31 4.64
N LYS A 109 9.55 4.61 5.53
CA LYS A 109 9.67 4.28 6.97
C LYS A 109 9.78 2.79 7.22
N ALA A 110 9.02 1.97 6.49
CA ALA A 110 9.11 0.51 6.59
C ALA A 110 10.50 0.00 6.15
N LYS A 111 11.08 0.56 5.09
CA LYS A 111 12.44 0.21 4.63
C LYS A 111 13.51 0.60 5.66
N MET A 112 13.45 1.82 6.18
CA MET A 112 14.40 2.29 7.21
C MET A 112 14.29 1.49 8.52
N SER A 113 13.08 1.07 8.88
CA SER A 113 12.84 0.19 10.01
C SER A 113 13.47 -1.20 9.79
N LEU A 114 13.47 -1.74 8.57
CA LEU A 114 14.11 -3.03 8.27
C LEU A 114 15.63 -3.02 8.57
N GLU A 115 16.30 -1.90 8.33
CA GLU A 115 17.74 -1.74 8.62
C GLU A 115 18.06 -1.85 10.11
N SER A 116 17.09 -1.57 10.98
CA SER A 116 17.23 -1.83 12.42
C SER A 116 17.39 -3.30 12.76
N CYS A 117 17.15 -4.25 11.84
CA CYS A 117 17.31 -5.68 12.11
C CYS A 117 18.78 -6.13 12.26
N PHE A 118 19.74 -5.37 11.72
CA PHE A 118 21.16 -5.76 11.69
C PHE A 118 21.96 -5.38 12.94
N ILE A 119 21.37 -4.55 13.79
CA ILE A 119 22.08 -3.82 14.85
C ILE A 119 21.88 -4.42 16.26
N PRO A 120 20.68 -4.94 16.62
CA PRO A 120 20.40 -5.45 17.96
C PRO A 120 21.38 -6.55 18.35
N ARG A 121 21.96 -6.42 19.54
CA ARG A 121 22.74 -7.50 20.17
C ARG A 121 21.91 -8.30 21.17
N ASP A 122 20.84 -7.71 21.67
CA ASP A 122 19.94 -8.32 22.64
C ASP A 122 19.00 -9.28 21.91
N LYS A 123 18.69 -10.41 22.54
CA LYS A 123 17.61 -11.30 22.13
C LYS A 123 16.40 -10.99 23.00
N SER A 124 15.21 -10.88 22.42
CA SER A 124 13.96 -10.91 23.19
C SER A 124 13.24 -12.23 22.94
N ASN A 125 12.49 -12.69 23.95
CA ASN A 125 11.67 -13.91 23.86
C ASN A 125 10.24 -13.61 23.37
N GLU A 126 9.93 -12.34 23.09
CA GLU A 126 8.60 -11.92 22.66
C GLU A 126 8.31 -12.28 21.21
N GLN A 127 7.06 -12.67 20.96
CA GLN A 127 6.56 -12.91 19.62
C GLN A 127 6.37 -11.56 18.90
N ILE A 128 7.17 -11.35 17.85
CA ILE A 128 7.15 -10.12 17.06
C ILE A 128 5.80 -10.03 16.32
N HIS A 129 4.99 -9.02 16.68
CA HIS A 129 3.72 -8.75 16.01
C HIS A 129 3.95 -7.93 14.74
N LEU A 130 4.56 -8.56 13.74
CA LEU A 130 4.88 -7.92 12.47
C LEU A 130 3.62 -7.38 11.79
N ARG A 131 3.62 -6.08 11.49
CA ARG A 131 2.60 -5.47 10.63
C ARG A 131 2.66 -6.07 9.22
N THR A 132 1.53 -6.14 8.53
CA THR A 132 1.45 -6.70 7.17
C THR A 132 2.39 -5.99 6.18
N GLU A 133 2.64 -4.69 6.36
CA GLU A 133 3.57 -3.88 5.55
C GLU A 133 5.02 -4.38 5.64
N HIS A 134 5.37 -5.04 6.75
CA HIS A 134 6.73 -5.37 7.16
C HIS A 134 7.11 -6.82 6.88
N ALA A 135 6.12 -7.71 6.78
CA ALA A 135 6.34 -9.13 6.56
C ALA A 135 7.07 -9.43 5.24
N LYS A 136 6.66 -8.79 4.14
CA LYS A 136 7.26 -9.04 2.82
C LYS A 136 8.71 -8.57 2.72
N PRO A 137 9.07 -7.33 3.12
CA PRO A 137 10.48 -6.90 3.13
C PRO A 137 11.36 -7.74 4.05
N LEU A 138 10.85 -8.12 5.23
CA LEU A 138 11.59 -8.98 6.16
C LEU A 138 11.86 -10.37 5.57
N GLN A 139 10.87 -10.97 4.93
CA GLN A 139 11.04 -12.26 4.27
C GLN A 139 12.09 -12.18 3.15
N GLN A 140 12.05 -11.16 2.31
CA GLN A 140 13.05 -10.94 1.25
C GLN A 140 14.47 -10.80 1.81
N LEU A 141 14.61 -10.13 2.95
CA LEU A 141 15.90 -10.01 3.63
C LEU A 141 16.38 -11.36 4.17
N GLN A 142 15.51 -12.11 4.86
CA GLN A 142 15.84 -13.44 5.39
C GLN A 142 16.23 -14.41 4.27
N ASP A 143 15.54 -14.39 3.14
CA ASP A 143 15.85 -15.23 1.97
C ASP A 143 17.21 -14.86 1.37
N SER A 144 17.55 -13.56 1.34
CA SER A 144 18.85 -13.09 0.86
C SER A 144 19.99 -13.51 1.79
N VAL A 145 19.79 -13.40 3.11
CA VAL A 145 20.77 -13.84 4.13
C VAL A 145 20.94 -15.36 4.10
N ARG A 146 19.86 -16.11 3.94
CA ARG A 146 19.91 -17.58 3.77
C ARG A 146 20.74 -17.96 2.55
N ARG A 147 20.52 -17.29 1.41
CA ARG A 147 21.30 -17.52 0.19
C ARG A 147 22.79 -17.25 0.39
N ILE A 148 23.16 -16.21 1.16
CA ILE A 148 24.56 -15.93 1.49
C ILE A 148 25.15 -17.08 2.31
N ALA A 149 24.43 -17.57 3.32
CA ALA A 149 24.89 -18.68 4.16
C ALA A 149 25.05 -19.99 3.37
N GLU A 150 24.13 -20.27 2.44
CA GLU A 150 24.22 -21.42 1.53
C GLU A 150 25.50 -21.34 0.67
N ILE A 151 25.79 -20.16 0.09
CA ILE A 151 27.02 -19.95 -0.69
C ILE A 151 28.27 -20.09 0.20
N GLN A 152 28.24 -19.62 1.45
CA GLN A 152 29.33 -19.79 2.40
C GLN A 152 29.61 -21.28 2.68
N LEU A 153 28.54 -22.08 2.82
CA LEU A 153 28.63 -23.52 3.00
C LEU A 153 29.20 -24.21 1.74
N GLU A 154 28.79 -23.80 0.55
CA GLU A 154 29.36 -24.27 -0.73
C GLU A 154 30.86 -23.97 -0.83
N CYS A 155 31.28 -22.81 -0.31
CA CYS A 155 32.69 -22.40 -0.19
C CYS A 155 33.46 -23.13 0.93
N LYS A 156 32.86 -24.12 1.60
CA LYS A 156 33.44 -24.92 2.70
C LYS A 156 33.75 -24.13 3.96
N LEU A 157 33.01 -23.05 4.22
CA LEU A 157 33.03 -22.39 5.53
C LEU A 157 32.11 -23.14 6.49
N GLU A 158 32.55 -23.31 7.73
CA GLU A 158 31.73 -23.92 8.78
C GLU A 158 30.69 -22.91 9.28
N VAL A 159 29.54 -22.87 8.60
CA VAL A 159 28.42 -21.98 8.92
C VAL A 159 27.14 -22.81 9.00
N ASN A 160 26.40 -22.66 10.11
CA ASN A 160 25.03 -23.17 10.20
C ASN A 160 24.08 -22.11 9.61
N VAL A 161 23.32 -22.50 8.58
CA VAL A 161 22.44 -21.59 7.81
C VAL A 161 21.37 -20.96 8.71
N ASP A 162 20.71 -21.74 9.56
CA ASP A 162 19.62 -21.26 10.41
C ASP A 162 20.14 -20.34 11.52
N GLU A 163 21.27 -20.71 12.13
CA GLU A 163 21.94 -19.89 13.14
C GLU A 163 22.46 -18.57 12.54
N TYR A 164 22.96 -18.59 11.31
CA TYR A 164 23.42 -17.39 10.61
C TYR A 164 22.27 -16.42 10.33
N VAL A 165 21.11 -16.93 9.90
CA VAL A 165 19.91 -16.10 9.66
C VAL A 165 19.41 -15.49 10.97
N GLU A 166 19.26 -16.28 12.04
CA GLU A 166 18.78 -15.78 13.34
C GLU A 166 19.75 -14.77 13.98
N SER A 167 21.05 -15.01 13.84
CA SER A 167 22.06 -14.12 14.42
C SER A 167 22.19 -12.80 13.67
N THR A 168 22.00 -12.81 12.35
CA THR A 168 22.16 -11.64 11.47
C THR A 168 20.90 -10.76 11.39
N VAL A 169 19.70 -11.36 11.36
CA VAL A 169 18.44 -10.64 11.20
C VAL A 169 17.61 -10.78 12.47
N ARG A 170 17.54 -9.69 13.25
CA ARG A 170 16.81 -9.66 14.52
C ARG A 170 15.69 -8.62 14.48
N PRO A 171 14.44 -9.02 14.15
CA PRO A 171 13.35 -8.06 13.90
C PRO A 171 12.69 -7.51 15.18
N TYR A 172 13.23 -7.79 16.37
CA TYR A 172 12.59 -7.48 17.66
C TYR A 172 12.26 -6.00 17.87
N LEU A 173 13.11 -5.09 17.34
CA LEU A 173 12.95 -3.64 17.51
C LEU A 173 12.44 -2.95 16.25
N MET A 174 12.09 -3.73 15.22
CA MET A 174 11.67 -3.20 13.92
C MET A 174 10.40 -2.34 14.05
N ASP A 175 9.38 -2.84 14.76
CA ASP A 175 8.13 -2.11 14.94
C ASP A 175 8.28 -0.86 15.83
N VAL A 176 9.12 -0.92 16.86
CA VAL A 176 9.47 0.23 17.72
C VAL A 176 10.10 1.34 16.89
N ILE A 177 11.11 1.03 16.10
CA ILE A 177 11.78 1.99 15.23
C ILE A 177 10.83 2.56 14.16
N TYR A 178 9.91 1.74 13.64
CA TYR A 178 8.91 2.23 12.69
C TYR A 178 7.89 3.18 13.33
N CYS A 179 7.41 2.89 14.53
CA CYS A 179 6.54 3.81 15.29
C CYS A 179 7.28 5.11 15.62
N TRP A 180 8.56 5.02 15.97
CA TRP A 180 9.40 6.20 16.14
C TRP A 180 9.48 7.05 14.87
N PHE A 181 9.74 6.43 13.72
CA PHE A 181 9.73 7.14 12.44
C PHE A 181 8.36 7.74 12.11
N LYS A 182 7.25 7.16 12.60
CA LYS A 182 5.91 7.75 12.49
C LYS A 182 5.72 8.99 13.36
N GLY A 183 6.61 9.25 14.30
CA GLY A 183 6.56 10.39 15.23
C GLY A 183 5.84 10.06 16.54
N CYS A 184 5.75 8.78 16.90
CA CYS A 184 5.24 8.35 18.21
C CYS A 184 6.09 8.91 19.34
N HIS A 185 5.48 9.10 20.51
CA HIS A 185 6.21 9.50 21.71
C HIS A 185 6.82 8.25 22.36
N PHE A 186 8.02 8.42 22.93
CA PHE A 186 8.79 7.33 23.57
C PHE A 186 7.97 6.51 24.58
N CYS A 187 7.07 7.16 25.33
CA CYS A 187 6.18 6.49 26.30
C CYS A 187 5.24 5.46 25.65
N GLY A 188 4.71 5.74 24.45
CA GLY A 188 3.81 4.82 23.74
C GLY A 188 4.53 3.69 23.02
N ASP A 189 5.80 3.89 22.66
CA ASP A 189 6.62 2.86 22.02
C ASP A 189 7.14 1.82 23.03
N TYR A 190 7.31 2.21 24.31
CA TYR A 190 7.82 1.36 25.39
C TYR A 190 6.86 0.22 25.77
N GLU A 191 5.56 0.46 25.77
CA GLU A 191 4.57 -0.57 26.12
C GLU A 191 4.51 -1.72 25.10
N MET A 192 5.16 -1.56 23.94
CA MET A 192 5.14 -2.54 22.86
C MET A 192 6.22 -3.62 22.98
N THR A 193 7.21 -3.45 23.86
CA THR A 193 8.33 -4.39 24.00
C THR A 193 8.87 -4.48 25.43
N GLU A 194 9.31 -5.67 25.84
CA GLU A 194 10.01 -5.91 27.13
C GLU A 194 11.49 -5.46 27.12
N ILE A 195 11.99 -4.94 26.01
CA ILE A 195 13.41 -4.52 25.88
C ILE A 195 13.64 -3.24 26.69
N PHE A 196 14.72 -3.22 27.48
CA PHE A 196 15.10 -2.06 28.29
C PHE A 196 15.25 -0.79 27.45
N GLU A 197 14.72 0.32 27.95
CA GLU A 197 14.78 1.66 27.33
C GLU A 197 16.19 2.05 26.88
N ALA A 198 17.19 1.79 27.73
CA ALA A 198 18.59 2.09 27.45
C ALA A 198 19.13 1.27 26.27
N SER A 199 18.61 0.07 26.00
CA SER A 199 18.96 -0.73 24.82
C SER A 199 18.32 -0.13 23.56
N ILE A 200 17.09 0.37 23.64
CA ILE A 200 16.41 1.07 22.52
C ILE A 200 17.18 2.34 22.14
N ILE A 201 17.55 3.17 23.12
CA ILE A 201 18.32 4.41 22.89
C ILE A 201 19.69 4.07 22.26
N ARG A 202 20.38 3.05 22.77
CA ARG A 202 21.66 2.60 22.19
C ARG A 202 21.49 2.06 20.78
N LEU A 203 20.42 1.33 20.50
CA LEU A 203 20.10 0.86 19.15
C LEU A 203 19.91 2.04 18.21
N ALA A 204 19.08 3.03 18.58
CA ALA A 204 18.79 4.18 17.75
C ALA A 204 20.06 4.98 17.42
N ARG A 205 20.93 5.22 18.40
CA ARG A 205 22.22 5.90 18.15
C ARG A 205 23.14 5.10 17.22
N ARG A 206 23.12 3.76 17.31
CA ARG A 206 23.90 2.90 16.43
C ARG A 206 23.30 2.77 15.04
N LEU A 207 21.97 2.87 14.92
CA LEU A 207 21.26 2.96 13.65
C LEU A 207 21.55 4.28 12.94
N ASP A 208 21.66 5.39 13.67
CA ASP A 208 22.11 6.66 13.13
C ASP A 208 23.53 6.58 12.56
N GLU A 209 24.46 5.96 13.28
CA GLU A 209 25.81 5.73 12.77
C GLU A 209 25.82 4.80 11.55
N PHE A 210 24.95 3.79 11.53
CA PHE A 210 24.78 2.90 10.38
C PHE A 210 24.25 3.64 9.14
N PHE A 211 23.24 4.52 9.28
CA PHE A 211 22.78 5.36 8.18
C PHE A 211 23.89 6.26 7.64
N ASN A 212 24.71 6.85 8.51
CA ASN A 212 25.84 7.66 8.08
C ASN A 212 26.88 6.85 7.29
N GLN A 213 27.12 5.59 7.65
CA GLN A 213 27.97 4.67 6.88
C GLN A 213 27.35 4.34 5.51
N LEU A 214 26.03 4.14 5.45
CA LEU A 214 25.32 3.92 4.18
C LEU A 214 25.32 5.16 3.29
N CYS A 215 25.20 6.37 3.85
CA CYS A 215 25.38 7.62 3.11
C CYS A 215 26.75 7.66 2.44
N ALA A 216 27.82 7.41 3.21
CA ALA A 216 29.19 7.40 2.67
C ALA A 216 29.38 6.33 1.58
N ALA A 217 28.78 5.15 1.75
CA ALA A 217 28.82 4.10 0.75
C ALA A 217 28.05 4.47 -0.53
N ALA A 218 26.85 5.03 -0.41
CA ALA A 218 26.05 5.51 -1.55
C ALA A 218 26.77 6.62 -2.31
N HIS A 219 27.40 7.55 -1.59
CA HIS A 219 28.23 8.60 -2.16
C HIS A 219 29.41 8.03 -2.96
N ALA A 220 30.11 7.03 -2.41
CA ALA A 220 31.23 6.38 -3.09
C ALA A 220 30.81 5.63 -4.37
N VAL A 221 29.57 5.11 -4.41
CA VAL A 221 29.00 4.47 -5.60
C VAL A 221 28.50 5.49 -6.63
N GLY A 222 28.24 6.74 -6.21
CA GLY A 222 27.70 7.82 -7.04
C GLY A 222 26.16 7.86 -7.09
N GLU A 223 25.47 7.17 -6.18
CA GLU A 223 24.01 7.09 -6.16
C GLU A 223 23.41 8.14 -5.21
N VAL A 224 23.18 9.34 -5.75
CA VAL A 224 22.73 10.52 -4.99
C VAL A 224 21.34 10.34 -4.36
N ASP A 225 20.44 9.60 -5.02
CA ASP A 225 19.08 9.37 -4.51
C ASP A 225 19.07 8.50 -3.25
N LEU A 226 19.98 7.53 -3.14
CA LEU A 226 20.11 6.70 -1.95
C LEU A 226 20.78 7.48 -0.81
N GLU A 227 21.83 8.25 -1.14
CA GLU A 227 22.51 9.13 -0.19
C GLU A 227 21.50 10.06 0.50
N ASN A 228 20.65 10.74 -0.28
CA ASN A 228 19.62 11.63 0.26
C ASN A 228 18.59 10.88 1.12
N LYS A 229 18.19 9.66 0.75
CA LYS A 229 17.23 8.85 1.53
C LYS A 229 17.81 8.47 2.89
N PHE A 230 19.07 8.06 2.95
CA PHE A 230 19.73 7.71 4.20
C PHE A 230 19.97 8.95 5.08
N ALA A 231 20.31 10.10 4.48
CA ALA A 231 20.45 11.36 5.21
C ALA A 231 19.12 11.79 5.87
N VAL A 232 18.01 11.73 5.13
CA VAL A 232 16.67 12.02 5.66
C VAL A 232 16.26 11.01 6.75
N GLY A 233 16.65 9.74 6.61
CA GLY A 233 16.43 8.71 7.61
C GLY A 233 17.16 8.98 8.93
N SER A 234 18.43 9.37 8.85
CA SER A 234 19.23 9.80 10.00
C SER A 234 18.60 11.01 10.71
N GLU A 235 18.24 12.07 9.98
CA GLU A 235 17.59 13.26 10.55
C GLU A 235 16.25 12.90 11.22
N SER A 236 15.44 12.03 10.60
CA SER A 236 14.16 11.58 11.16
C SER A 236 14.31 10.78 12.46
N LEU A 237 15.47 10.14 12.65
CA LEU A 237 15.77 9.37 13.87
C LEU A 237 16.21 10.28 15.02
N GLN A 238 16.90 11.39 14.71
CA GLN A 238 17.46 12.36 15.65
C GLN A 238 16.39 13.24 16.31
N ARG A 239 15.58 12.65 17.20
CA ARG A 239 14.54 13.36 17.97
C ARG A 239 14.58 13.09 19.47
N ASP A 240 14.10 14.07 20.22
CA ASP A 240 13.73 13.97 21.64
C ASP A 240 14.79 13.24 22.52
N ILE A 241 14.32 12.33 23.39
CA ILE A 241 15.11 11.66 24.42
C ILE A 241 16.23 10.78 23.85
N MET A 242 16.07 10.22 22.65
CA MET A 242 17.03 9.27 22.08
C MET A 242 18.37 9.92 21.69
N PHE A 243 18.35 11.23 21.43
CA PHE A 243 19.53 12.00 21.02
C PHE A 243 19.85 13.16 21.98
N SER A 244 19.35 13.08 23.22
CA SER A 244 19.76 14.02 24.26
C SER A 244 21.25 13.87 24.59
N ASN A 245 21.92 15.01 24.76
CA ASN A 245 23.35 15.04 25.07
C ASN A 245 23.64 14.47 26.45
N SER A 246 24.83 13.90 26.61
CA SER A 246 25.33 13.48 27.92
C SER A 246 25.46 14.70 28.84
N MET A 247 25.18 14.53 30.13
CA MET A 247 25.43 15.57 31.14
C MET A 247 26.92 15.77 31.44
N TYR A 248 27.79 14.90 30.93
CA TYR A 248 29.24 14.95 31.10
C TYR A 248 29.99 15.60 29.92
N LEU A 249 29.26 16.11 28.92
CA LEU A 249 29.79 16.85 27.77
C LEU A 249 29.86 18.35 28.07
#